data_AF-A0A955HL70-F1
#
_entry.id   AF-A0A955HL70-F1
#
_cell.length_a   1.000
_cell.length_b   1.000
_cell.length_c   1.000
_cell.angle_alpha   90.00
_cell.angle_beta   90.00
_cell.angle_gamma   90.00
#
_symmetry.space_group_name_H-M   'P 1'
#
loop_
_entity.id
_entity.type
_entity.pdbx_description
1 polymer ?
#
loop_
_entity_poly.entity_id
_entity_poly.type
_entity_poly.pdbx_seq_one_letter_code
_entity_poly.pdbx_strand_id
1 'polypeptide(L)'
;MQRGMISFSPSQVAFLKNILAESSLSASRLSQHILLASDEIVRLEVNQEEVESLLDILPAPSSDTSPELGEIRTQLVSFLQ
;
A
#
# COMPACT_ATOMS: atom_id res chain seq x y z
N MET A 1 11.01 -8.77 14.66
CA MET A 1 10.11 -8.10 13.70
C MET A 1 10.98 -7.44 12.63
N GLN A 2 10.92 -7.94 11.40
CA GLN A 2 11.66 -7.37 10.27
C GLN A 2 10.92 -6.12 9.81
N ARG A 3 11.62 -4.98 9.83
CA ARG A 3 11.13 -3.70 9.30
C ARG A 3 11.94 -3.36 8.07
N GLY A 4 11.31 -2.70 7.12
CA GLY A 4 12.03 -2.14 6.00
C GLY A 4 11.22 -1.07 5.30
N MET A 5 11.84 -0.51 4.27
CA MET A 5 11.33 0.68 3.60
C MET A 5 10.67 0.27 2.29
N ILE A 6 9.39 0.64 2.12
CA ILE A 6 8.69 0.55 0.83
C ILE A 6 8.46 1.96 0.32
N SER A 7 8.67 2.15 -0.98
CA SER A 7 8.49 3.45 -1.64
C SER A 7 7.35 3.35 -2.64
N PHE A 8 6.31 4.16 -2.45
CA PHE A 8 5.18 4.24 -3.36
C PHE A 8 5.31 5.47 -4.26
N SER A 9 5.00 5.31 -5.55
CA SER A 9 4.89 6.43 -6.48
C SER A 9 3.61 7.26 -6.21
N PRO A 10 3.52 8.51 -6.69
CA PRO A 10 2.31 9.33 -6.52
C PRO A 10 1.03 8.62 -7.03
N SER A 11 1.11 7.92 -8.16
CA SER A 11 -0.02 7.16 -8.72
C SER A 11 -0.44 6.00 -7.82
N GLN A 12 0.55 5.29 -7.24
CA GLN A 12 0.30 4.20 -6.29
C GLN A 12 -0.30 4.72 -4.99
N VAL A 13 0.17 5.87 -4.51
CA VAL A 13 -0.38 6.55 -3.33
C VAL A 13 -1.82 6.97 -3.57
N ALA A 14 -2.13 7.57 -4.73
CA ALA A 14 -3.50 7.94 -5.09
C ALA A 14 -4.43 6.71 -5.14
N PHE A 15 -3.95 5.60 -5.72
CA PHE A 15 -4.67 4.33 -5.72
C PHE A 15 -4.92 3.82 -4.29
N LEU A 16 -3.87 3.76 -3.46
CA LEU A 16 -3.97 3.32 -2.07
C LEU A 16 -4.89 4.22 -1.24
N LYS A 17 -4.89 5.54 -1.46
CA LYS A 17 -5.80 6.48 -0.79
C LYS A 17 -7.26 6.13 -1.07
N ASN A 18 -7.60 5.81 -2.31
CA ASN A 18 -8.97 5.41 -2.68
C ASN A 18 -9.36 4.11 -1.94
N ILE A 19 -8.51 3.09 -1.97
CA ILE A 19 -8.78 1.81 -1.28
C ILE A 19 -8.87 2.00 0.24
N LEU A 20 -7.98 2.80 0.83
CA LEU A 20 -7.94 3.07 2.27
C LEU A 20 -9.11 3.94 2.75
N ALA A 21 -9.67 4.78 1.89
CA ALA A 21 -10.88 5.54 2.20
C ALA A 21 -12.11 4.62 2.31
N GLU A 22 -12.13 3.53 1.55
CA GLU A 22 -13.22 2.54 1.57
C GLU A 22 -13.00 1.42 2.61
N SER A 23 -11.77 1.22 3.07
CA SER A 23 -11.41 0.16 4.03
C SER A 23 -11.44 0.63 5.49
N SER A 24 -11.74 -0.29 6.41
CA SER A 24 -11.66 -0.03 7.87
C SER A 24 -10.23 0.16 8.37
N LEU A 25 -9.23 -0.03 7.50
CA LEU A 25 -7.81 0.15 7.80
C LEU A 25 -7.41 1.63 7.94
N SER A 26 -8.34 2.57 7.68
CA SER A 26 -8.15 4.03 7.80
C SER A 26 -7.58 4.50 9.15
N ALA A 27 -7.75 3.72 10.23
CA ALA A 27 -7.20 4.03 11.56
C ALA A 27 -5.73 3.60 11.78
N SER A 28 -5.12 2.86 10.85
CA SER A 28 -3.73 2.41 11.00
C SER A 28 -2.73 3.56 10.81
N ARG A 29 -1.53 3.42 11.36
CA ARG A 29 -0.46 4.41 11.15
C ARG A 29 -0.14 4.56 9.65
N LEU A 30 -0.11 3.44 8.92
CA LEU A 30 0.21 3.47 7.50
C LEU A 30 -0.86 4.14 6.66
N SER A 31 -2.12 3.88 6.95
CA SER A 31 -3.21 4.54 6.23
C SER A 31 -3.17 6.04 6.45
N GLN A 32 -2.94 6.50 7.68
CA GLN A 32 -2.79 7.92 8.00
C GLN A 32 -1.61 8.54 7.23
N HIS A 33 -0.46 7.88 7.20
CA HIS A 33 0.70 8.35 6.43
C HIS A 33 0.42 8.44 4.92
N ILE A 34 -0.27 7.44 4.35
CA ILE A 34 -0.63 7.43 2.92
C ILE A 34 -1.68 8.51 2.62
N LEU A 35 -2.67 8.68 3.49
CA LEU A 35 -3.74 9.69 3.33
C LEU A 35 -3.19 11.12 3.42
N LEU A 36 -2.22 11.35 4.31
CA LEU A 36 -1.56 12.64 4.50
C LEU A 36 -0.44 12.91 3.48
N ALA A 37 0.00 11.91 2.73
CA ALA A 37 1.02 12.09 1.71
C ALA A 37 0.56 13.04 0.60
N SER A 38 1.47 13.88 0.11
CA SER A 38 1.24 14.72 -1.08
C SER A 38 1.51 13.92 -2.37
N ASP A 39 1.36 14.56 -3.54
CA ASP A 39 1.67 14.05 -4.89
C ASP A 39 3.17 13.77 -5.14
N GLU A 40 3.86 13.22 -4.14
CA GLU A 40 5.29 12.91 -4.16
C GLU A 40 5.52 11.41 -3.88
N ILE A 41 6.77 10.96 -4.05
CA ILE A 41 7.16 9.60 -3.69
C ILE A 41 7.10 9.46 -2.16
N VAL A 42 6.31 8.50 -1.68
CA VAL A 42 6.12 8.26 -0.26
C VAL A 42 6.95 7.08 0.16
N ARG A 43 7.83 7.27 1.14
CA ARG A 43 8.65 6.20 1.72
C ARG A 43 8.12 5.88 3.11
N LEU A 44 7.67 4.64 3.30
CA LEU A 44 7.10 4.18 4.55
C LEU A 44 7.97 3.07 5.13
N GLU A 45 8.36 3.24 6.39
CA GLU A 45 8.88 2.13 7.17
C GLU A 45 7.69 1.25 7.56
N VAL A 46 7.67 0.03 7.03
CA VAL A 46 6.62 -0.96 7.25
C VAL A 46 7.22 -2.19 7.92
N ASN A 47 6.40 -2.90 8.68
CA ASN A 47 6.70 -4.24 9.14
C ASN A 47 5.92 -5.30 8.36
N GLN A 48 6.24 -6.57 8.60
CA GLN A 48 5.59 -7.70 7.94
C GLN A 48 4.06 -7.70 8.11
N GLU A 49 3.57 -7.54 9.34
CA GLU A 49 2.12 -7.58 9.67
C GLU A 49 1.37 -6.45 8.96
N GLU A 50 2.00 -5.29 8.86
CA GLU A 50 1.50 -4.13 8.15
C GLU A 50 1.42 -4.35 6.63
N VAL A 51 2.41 -5.02 6.05
CA VAL A 51 2.44 -5.38 4.62
C VAL A 51 1.39 -6.45 4.31
N GLU A 52 1.25 -7.45 5.17
CA GLU A 52 0.19 -8.47 5.06
C GLU A 52 -1.20 -7.84 5.14
N SER A 53 -1.39 -6.90 6.08
CA SER A 53 -2.65 -6.14 6.21
C SER A 53 -2.96 -5.30 4.97
N LEU A 54 -1.95 -4.69 4.34
CA LEU A 54 -2.13 -3.98 3.08
C LEU A 54 -2.50 -4.94 1.94
N LEU A 55 -1.86 -6.10 1.85
CA LEU A 55 -2.17 -7.09 0.83
C LEU A 55 -3.60 -7.64 0.94
N ASP A 56 -4.12 -7.78 2.15
CA ASP A 56 -5.48 -8.29 2.41
C ASP A 56 -6.57 -7.34 1.93
N ILE A 57 -6.37 -6.02 2.08
CA ILE A 57 -7.34 -5.01 1.64
C ILE A 57 -7.25 -4.70 0.14
N LEU A 58 -6.15 -5.07 -0.51
CA LEU A 58 -5.99 -4.83 -1.94
C LEU A 58 -6.96 -5.73 -2.72
N PRO A 59 -7.70 -5.19 -3.70
CA PRO A 59 -8.63 -5.97 -4.48
C PRO A 59 -7.91 -7.12 -5.19
N ALA A 60 -8.61 -8.26 -5.36
CA ALA A 60 -8.07 -9.38 -6.11
C ALA A 60 -7.70 -8.94 -7.53
N PRO A 61 -6.65 -9.53 -8.15
CA PRO A 61 -6.23 -9.27 -9.52
C PRO A 61 -7.31 -9.78 -10.49
N SER A 62 -8.42 -9.07 -10.59
CA SER A 62 -9.43 -9.31 -11.62
C SER A 62 -8.87 -8.79 -12.94
N SER A 63 -9.30 -9.33 -14.08
CA SER A 63 -8.70 -9.07 -15.40
C SER A 63 -8.67 -7.61 -15.87
N ASP A 64 -9.25 -6.67 -15.10
CA ASP A 64 -9.31 -5.24 -15.36
C ASP A 64 -8.50 -4.42 -14.33
N THR A 65 -7.47 -5.01 -13.73
CA THR A 65 -6.75 -4.35 -12.65
C THR A 65 -5.76 -3.31 -13.16
N SER A 66 -5.87 -2.11 -12.60
CA SER A 66 -4.99 -0.97 -12.88
C SER A 66 -3.51 -1.36 -12.72
N PRO A 67 -2.61 -0.87 -13.57
CA PRO A 67 -1.19 -1.24 -13.52
C PRO A 67 -0.56 -1.00 -12.14
N GLU A 68 -1.04 0.01 -11.42
CA GLU A 68 -0.62 0.35 -10.06
C GLU A 68 -0.82 -0.80 -9.08
N LEU A 69 -1.96 -1.51 -9.15
CA LEU A 69 -2.25 -2.63 -8.24
C LEU A 69 -1.22 -3.75 -8.40
N GLY A 70 -0.88 -4.08 -9.66
CA GLY A 70 0.11 -5.11 -9.96
C GLY A 70 1.47 -4.76 -9.40
N GLU A 71 1.92 -3.51 -9.57
CA GLU A 71 3.19 -3.05 -9.03
C GLU A 71 3.21 -3.02 -7.50
N ILE A 72 2.19 -2.45 -6.86
CA ILE A 72 2.07 -2.39 -5.39
C ILE A 72 2.11 -3.79 -4.82
N ARG A 73 1.31 -4.71 -5.37
CA ARG A 73 1.26 -6.10 -4.90
C ARG A 73 2.62 -6.78 -5.06
N THR A 74 3.28 -6.57 -6.20
CA THR A 74 4.62 -7.14 -6.45
C THR A 74 5.63 -6.62 -5.42
N GLN A 75 5.63 -5.32 -5.12
CA GLN A 75 6.51 -4.73 -4.10
C GLN A 75 6.24 -5.30 -2.71
N LEU A 76 4.96 -5.38 -2.31
CA LEU A 76 4.56 -5.91 -1.00
C LEU A 76 4.93 -7.40 -0.86
N VAL A 77 4.66 -8.22 -1.88
CA VAL A 77 5.03 -9.64 -1.87
C VAL A 77 6.55 -9.82 -1.85
N SER A 78 7.30 -9.01 -2.63
CA SER A 78 8.76 -9.05 -2.63
C SER A 78 9.36 -8.65 -1.28
N PHE A 79 8.66 -7.84 -0.48
CA PHE A 79 9.10 -7.48 0.87
C PHE A 79 8.92 -8.63 1.87
N LEU A 80 7.93 -9.51 1.65
CA LEU A 80 7.64 -10.65 2.52
C LEU A 80 8.50 -11.89 2.24
N GLN A 81 9.30 -11.87 1.15
CA GLN A 81 10.23 -12.94 0.78
C GLN A 81 11.61 -12.75 1.43
#